data_AF-A0A378N9Z8-F1
#
_entry.id   AF-A0A378N9Z8-F1
#
_cell.length_a   1.000
_cell.length_b   1.000
_cell.length_c   1.000
_cell.angle_alpha   90.00
_cell.angle_beta   90.00
_cell.angle_gamma   90.00
#
_symmetry.space_group_name_H-M   'P 1'
#
loop_
_entity.id
_entity.type
_entity.pdbx_description
1 polymer ?
#
loop_
_entity_poly.entity_id
_entity_poly.type
_entity_poly.pdbx_seq_one_letter_code
_entity_poly.pdbx_strand_id
1 'polypeptide(L)'
;MDWGLFHQHPDFYAHWNNLRRLLKQRNSALQQVRSYQELKAWDIELVKTTYAVSEMRAEYAEALRPEIEKTCQFFLPEIEIGLSFHQGWEKGADYAEILAQGFERIKLLAIR
;
A
#
# COMPACT_ATOMS: atom_id res chain seq x y z
N MET A 1 7.14 -9.99 4.23
CA MET A 1 7.64 -8.74 3.64
C MET A 1 8.01 -7.74 4.71
N ASP A 2 7.05 -7.11 5.42
CA ASP A 2 7.31 -6.06 6.42
C ASP A 2 8.33 -6.45 7.51
N TRP A 3 8.38 -7.73 7.92
CA TRP A 3 9.37 -8.21 8.88
C TRP A 3 10.83 -8.02 8.41
N GLY A 4 11.09 -8.28 7.13
CA GLY A 4 12.42 -8.06 6.55
C GLY A 4 12.77 -6.57 6.47
N LEU A 5 11.81 -5.74 6.08
CA LEU A 5 11.97 -4.29 6.06
C LEU A 5 12.26 -3.68 7.43
N PHE A 6 11.64 -4.18 8.51
CA PHE A 6 11.96 -3.74 9.88
C PHE A 6 13.42 -3.98 10.26
N HIS A 7 14.08 -4.97 9.67
CA HIS A 7 15.48 -5.28 9.96
C HIS A 7 16.44 -4.51 9.05
N GLN A 8 15.99 -4.15 7.84
CA GLN A 8 16.84 -3.59 6.79
C GLN A 8 16.74 -2.06 6.69
N HIS A 9 15.61 -1.47 7.10
CA HIS A 9 15.38 -0.02 7.07
C HIS A 9 14.89 0.49 8.44
N PRO A 10 15.75 1.16 9.22
CA PRO A 10 15.37 1.72 10.53
C PRO A 10 14.15 2.64 10.47
N ASP A 11 14.01 3.40 9.38
CA ASP A 11 12.92 4.36 9.20
C ASP A 11 11.58 3.72 8.80
N PHE A 12 11.61 2.47 8.32
CA PHE A 12 10.40 1.77 7.88
C PHE A 12 9.36 1.66 9.00
N TYR A 13 9.80 1.46 10.25
CA TYR A 13 8.88 1.41 11.39
C TYR A 13 8.10 2.70 11.56
N ALA A 14 8.76 3.86 11.43
CA ALA A 14 8.11 5.15 11.56
C ALA A 14 7.06 5.36 10.45
N HIS A 15 7.43 5.07 9.20
CA HIS A 15 6.52 5.16 8.05
C HIS A 15 5.33 4.20 8.17
N TRP A 16 5.59 2.94 8.52
CA TRP A 16 4.55 1.92 8.70
C TRP A 16 3.59 2.26 9.83
N ASN A 17 4.12 2.71 10.98
CA ASN A 17 3.29 3.11 12.11
C ASN A 17 2.43 4.33 11.77
N ASN A 18 3.00 5.31 11.05
CA ASN A 18 2.25 6.47 10.57
C ASN A 18 1.13 6.08 9.60
N LEU A 19 1.41 5.18 8.64
CA LEU A 19 0.42 4.67 7.70
C LEU A 19 -0.75 4.03 8.44
N ARG A 20 -0.46 3.14 9.40
CA ARG A 20 -1.49 2.44 10.19
C ARG A 20 -2.33 3.43 11.01
N ARG A 21 -1.71 4.46 11.58
CA ARG A 21 -2.41 5.53 12.32
C ARG A 21 -3.33 6.33 11.39
N LEU A 22 -2.84 6.77 10.24
CA LEU A 22 -3.61 7.54 9.25
C LEU A 22 -4.80 6.74 8.73
N LEU A 23 -4.61 5.45 8.41
CA LEU A 23 -5.70 4.57 7.99
C LEU A 23 -6.80 4.47 9.05
N LYS A 24 -6.42 4.29 10.33
CA LYS A 24 -7.39 4.23 11.43
C LYS A 24 -8.17 5.55 11.58
N GLN A 25 -7.48 6.67 11.52
CA GLN A 25 -8.09 8.01 11.63
C GLN A 25 -9.04 8.28 10.46
N ARG A 26 -8.60 8.04 9.23
CA ARG A 26 -9.42 8.15 8.02
C ARG A 26 -10.66 7.26 8.09
N ASN A 27 -10.51 5.98 8.44
CA ASN A 27 -11.64 5.05 8.50
C ASN A 27 -12.67 5.45 9.55
N SER A 28 -12.22 6.01 10.68
CA SER A 28 -13.11 6.58 11.69
C SER A 28 -13.85 7.82 11.15
N ALA A 29 -13.14 8.71 10.45
CA ALA A 29 -13.73 9.92 9.88
C ALA A 29 -14.74 9.60 8.77
N LEU A 30 -14.49 8.55 7.96
CA LEU A 30 -15.34 8.13 6.85
C LEU A 30 -16.80 7.89 7.25
N GLN A 31 -17.06 7.45 8.48
CA GLN A 31 -18.42 7.21 8.99
C GLN A 31 -19.16 8.48 9.41
N GLN A 32 -18.47 9.61 9.56
CA GLN A 32 -19.02 10.83 10.16
C GLN A 32 -19.14 11.98 9.15
N VAL A 33 -18.35 11.95 8.08
CA VAL A 33 -18.30 13.03 7.08
C VAL A 33 -19.47 12.99 6.10
N ARG A 34 -19.87 14.16 5.59
CA ARG A 34 -20.96 14.29 4.60
C ARG A 34 -20.43 14.57 3.19
N SER A 35 -19.21 15.09 3.10
CA SER A 35 -18.54 15.47 1.87
C SER A 35 -17.10 14.98 1.82
N TYR A 36 -16.59 14.73 0.62
CA TYR A 36 -15.19 14.33 0.42
C TYR A 36 -14.20 15.38 0.94
N GLN A 37 -14.58 16.67 0.90
CA GLN A 37 -13.74 17.77 1.33
C GLN A 37 -13.32 17.66 2.82
N GLU A 38 -14.16 17.06 3.66
CA GLU A 38 -13.86 16.81 5.08
C GLU A 38 -12.82 15.68 5.27
N LEU A 39 -12.68 14.77 4.30
CA LEU A 39 -11.67 13.70 4.31
C LEU A 39 -10.37 14.09 3.61
N LYS A 40 -10.40 15.08 2.72
CA LYS A 40 -9.30 15.41 1.81
C LYS A 40 -7.95 15.58 2.52
N ALA A 41 -7.93 16.22 3.69
CA ALA A 41 -6.71 16.40 4.46
C ALA A 41 -6.08 15.07 4.92
N TRP A 42 -6.90 14.09 5.30
CA TRP A 42 -6.44 12.74 5.64
C TRP A 42 -5.93 12.00 4.41
N ASP A 43 -6.62 12.14 3.27
CA ASP A 43 -6.24 11.48 2.02
C ASP A 43 -4.89 11.99 1.50
N ILE A 44 -4.59 13.28 1.58
CA ILE A 44 -3.29 13.84 1.17
C ILE A 44 -2.14 13.19 1.95
N GLU A 45 -2.24 13.16 3.28
CA GLU A 45 -1.20 12.57 4.13
C GLU A 45 -1.12 11.05 4.00
N LEU A 46 -2.28 10.38 3.84
CA LEU A 46 -2.35 8.95 3.59
C LEU A 46 -1.66 8.59 2.29
N VAL A 47 -1.97 9.29 1.19
CA VAL A 47 -1.39 9.05 -0.14
C VAL A 47 0.13 9.15 -0.07
N LYS A 48 0.66 10.25 0.49
CA LYS A 48 2.10 10.45 0.67
C LYS A 48 2.75 9.30 1.45
N THR A 49 2.15 8.91 2.57
CA THR A 49 2.71 7.85 3.43
C THR A 49 2.61 6.47 2.77
N THR A 50 1.51 6.19 2.07
CA THR A 50 1.30 4.94 1.32
C THR A 50 2.34 4.77 0.22
N TYR A 51 2.60 5.82 -0.57
CA TYR A 51 3.63 5.76 -1.62
C TYR A 51 5.02 5.48 -1.04
N ALA A 52 5.42 6.15 0.04
CA ALA A 52 6.70 5.89 0.71
C ALA A 52 6.83 4.43 1.19
N VAL A 53 5.81 3.90 1.87
CA VAL A 53 5.82 2.50 2.34
C VAL A 53 5.81 1.51 1.17
N SER A 54 5.09 1.84 0.09
CA SER A 54 5.01 1.00 -1.11
C SER A 54 6.34 0.95 -1.86
N GLU A 55 7.03 2.09 -1.97
CA GLU A 55 8.36 2.18 -2.58
C GLU A 55 9.37 1.32 -1.81
N MET A 56 9.45 1.46 -0.49
CA MET A 56 10.32 0.62 0.35
C MET A 56 10.02 -0.88 0.16
N ARG A 57 8.74 -1.25 0.06
CA ARG A 57 8.33 -2.64 -0.19
C ARG A 57 8.69 -3.14 -1.59
N ALA A 58 8.56 -2.29 -2.60
CA ALA A 58 8.94 -2.61 -3.97
C ALA A 58 10.45 -2.84 -4.05
N GLU A 59 11.25 -1.92 -3.53
CA GLU A 59 12.71 -2.02 -3.50
C GLU A 59 13.17 -3.30 -2.80
N TYR A 60 12.58 -3.61 -1.65
CA TYR A 60 12.89 -4.83 -0.92
C TYR A 60 12.50 -6.11 -1.68
N ALA A 61 11.34 -6.10 -2.37
CA ALA A 61 10.93 -7.23 -3.20
C ALA A 61 11.86 -7.42 -4.41
N GLU A 62 12.32 -6.34 -5.04
CA GLU A 62 13.31 -6.40 -6.12
C GLU A 62 14.65 -6.93 -5.62
N ALA A 63 15.11 -6.49 -4.44
CA ALA A 63 16.36 -6.98 -3.85
C ALA A 63 16.31 -8.47 -3.49
N LEU A 64 15.14 -8.98 -3.09
CA LEU A 64 14.94 -10.40 -2.78
C LEU A 64 14.76 -11.29 -4.01
N ARG A 65 14.28 -10.73 -5.12
CA ARG A 65 13.97 -11.46 -6.35
C ARG A 65 15.07 -12.44 -6.78
N PRO A 66 16.33 -12.03 -6.98
CA PRO A 66 17.35 -12.94 -7.50
C PRO A 66 17.63 -14.13 -6.58
N GLU A 67 17.61 -13.94 -5.26
CA GLU A 67 17.83 -15.02 -4.30
C GLU A 67 16.66 -16.00 -4.25
N ILE A 68 15.42 -15.49 -4.37
CA ILE A 68 14.22 -16.33 -4.45
C ILE A 68 14.22 -17.12 -5.74
N GLU A 69 14.44 -16.48 -6.88
CA GLU A 69 14.46 -17.13 -8.20
C GLU A 69 15.55 -18.20 -8.28
N LYS A 70 16.77 -17.90 -7.79
CA LYS A 70 17.86 -18.87 -7.71
C LYS A 70 17.51 -20.07 -6.84
N THR A 71 16.93 -19.84 -5.67
CA THR A 71 16.55 -20.92 -4.74
C THR A 71 15.44 -21.77 -5.35
N CYS A 72 14.43 -21.15 -5.96
CA CYS A 72 13.35 -21.83 -6.66
C CYS A 72 13.88 -22.67 -7.83
N GLN A 73 14.76 -22.14 -8.66
CA GLN A 73 15.38 -22.87 -9.77
C GLN A 73 16.19 -24.08 -9.30
N PHE A 74 16.85 -23.98 -8.15
CA PHE A 74 17.58 -25.10 -7.56
C PHE A 74 16.66 -26.27 -7.17
N PHE A 75 15.49 -25.97 -6.59
CA PHE A 75 14.53 -26.99 -6.16
C PHE A 75 13.56 -27.46 -7.27
N LEU A 76 13.26 -26.59 -8.24
CA LEU A 76 12.27 -26.79 -9.29
C LEU A 76 12.86 -26.39 -10.66
N PRO A 77 13.85 -27.14 -11.18
CA PRO A 77 14.62 -26.73 -12.35
C PRO A 77 13.83 -26.64 -13.65
N GLU A 78 12.67 -27.31 -13.73
CA GLU A 78 11.80 -27.32 -14.90
C GLU A 78 10.71 -26.23 -14.87
N ILE A 79 10.62 -25.46 -13.78
CA ILE A 79 9.56 -24.46 -13.60
C ILE A 79 10.18 -23.06 -13.58
N GLU A 80 9.78 -22.22 -14.52
CA GLU A 80 10.09 -20.80 -14.47
C GLU A 80 9.25 -20.11 -13.39
N ILE A 81 9.91 -19.59 -12.37
CA ILE A 81 9.28 -18.89 -11.25
C ILE A 81 9.77 -17.45 -11.26
N GLY A 82 8.85 -16.50 -11.34
CA GLY A 82 9.14 -15.07 -11.25
C GLY A 82 8.51 -14.45 -10.01
N LEU A 83 9.20 -13.48 -9.41
CA LEU A 83 8.66 -12.68 -8.31
C LEU A 83 8.14 -11.34 -8.83
N SER A 84 6.92 -10.96 -8.45
CA SER A 84 6.37 -9.63 -8.74
C SER A 84 5.79 -8.98 -7.49
N PHE A 85 5.97 -7.67 -7.36
CA PHE A 85 5.39 -6.89 -6.28
C PHE A 85 4.11 -6.18 -6.73
N HIS A 86 3.06 -6.30 -5.92
CA HIS A 86 1.78 -5.63 -6.12
C HIS A 86 1.50 -4.68 -4.96
N GLN A 87 1.42 -3.38 -5.26
CA GLN A 87 1.20 -2.32 -4.27
C GLN A 87 -0.23 -2.26 -3.70
N GLY A 88 -1.17 -3.03 -4.27
CA GLY A 88 -2.57 -3.08 -3.83
C GLY A 88 -3.53 -2.16 -4.59
N TRP A 89 -3.01 -1.38 -5.55
CA TRP A 89 -3.80 -0.71 -6.59
C TRP A 89 -3.13 -0.88 -7.94
N GLU A 90 -3.87 -0.60 -9.01
CA GLU A 90 -3.40 -0.77 -10.39
C GLU A 90 -2.15 0.08 -10.67
N LYS A 91 -1.19 -0.52 -11.38
CA LYS A 91 0.04 0.17 -11.76
C LYS A 91 -0.30 1.27 -12.77
N GLY A 92 0.12 2.50 -12.49
CA GLY A 92 -0.19 3.68 -13.31
C GLY A 92 -1.47 4.41 -12.91
N ALA A 93 -2.27 3.87 -11.99
CA ALA A 93 -3.39 4.60 -11.41
C ALA A 93 -2.92 5.56 -10.29
N ASP A 94 -3.59 6.70 -10.18
CA ASP A 94 -3.39 7.64 -9.07
C ASP A 94 -4.18 7.19 -7.85
N TYR A 95 -3.47 6.88 -6.76
CA TYR A 95 -4.08 6.43 -5.52
C TYR A 95 -5.02 7.48 -4.91
N ALA A 96 -4.73 8.79 -5.08
CA ALA A 96 -5.61 9.85 -4.59
C ALA A 96 -6.96 9.85 -5.33
N GLU A 97 -6.94 9.65 -6.64
CA GLU A 97 -8.17 9.53 -7.44
C GLU A 97 -8.98 8.29 -7.05
N ILE A 98 -8.31 7.16 -6.81
CA ILE A 98 -8.97 5.93 -6.33
C ILE A 98 -9.70 6.18 -5.01
N LEU A 99 -9.07 6.89 -4.06
CA LEU A 99 -9.68 7.20 -2.78
C LEU A 99 -10.91 8.11 -2.94
N ALA A 100 -10.83 9.12 -3.80
CA ALA A 100 -11.93 10.03 -4.09
C ALA A 100 -13.12 9.30 -4.75
N GLN A 101 -12.85 8.48 -5.78
CA GLN A 101 -13.88 7.67 -6.43
C GLN A 101 -14.49 6.63 -5.47
N GLY A 102 -13.67 6.06 -4.59
CA GLY A 102 -14.12 5.13 -3.55
C GLY A 102 -15.10 5.78 -2.58
N PHE A 103 -14.87 7.04 -2.19
CA PHE A 103 -15.79 7.79 -1.34
C PHE A 103 -17.17 7.95 -1.99
N GLU A 104 -17.23 8.38 -3.25
CA GLU A 104 -18.49 8.56 -3.99
C GLU A 104 -19.26 7.24 -4.12
N ARG A 105 -18.56 6.14 -4.39
CA ARG A 105 -19.17 4.81 -4.46
C ARG A 105 -19.78 4.38 -3.13
N ILE A 106 -19.07 4.59 -2.03
CA ILE A 106 -19.56 4.26 -0.68
C ILE A 106 -20.80 5.10 -0.35
N LYS A 107 -20.81 6.38 -0.70
CA LYS A 107 -21.95 7.27 -0.48
C LYS A 107 -23.18 6.82 -1.27
N LEU A 108 -23.02 6.41 -2.53
CA LEU A 108 -24.11 5.86 -3.35
C LEU A 108 -24.70 4.58 -2.76
N LEU A 109 -23.87 3.72 -2.17
CA LEU A 109 -24.32 2.49 -1.50
C LEU A 109 -25.07 2.78 -0.19
N ALA A 110 -24.70 3.83 0.54
CA ALA A 110 -25.34 4.21 1.79
C ALA A 110 -26.72 4.87 1.62
N ILE A 111 -27.10 5.25 0.39
CA ILE A 111 -28.41 5.86 0.06
C ILE A 111 -29.44 4.80 -0.38
N ARG A 112 -29.01 3.55 -0.60
CA ARG A 112 -29.89 2.40 -0.88
C ARG A 112 -30.24 1.65 0.40
#